data_AF-A0A2M7E4Q2-F1
#
_entry.id   AF-A0A2M7E4Q2-F1
#
_cell.length_a   1.000
_cell.length_b   1.000
_cell.length_c   1.000
_cell.angle_alpha   90.00
_cell.angle_beta   90.00
_cell.angle_gamma   90.00
#
_symmetry.space_group_name_H-M   'P 1'
#
loop_
_entity.id
_entity.type
_entity.pdbx_description
1 polymer ?
#
loop_
_entity_poly.entity_id
_entity_poly.type
_entity_poly.pdbx_seq_one_letter_code
_entity_poly.pdbx_strand_id
1 'polypeptide(L)'
;MKKRFVLLIAIIFLLIAPSIDATESGRPNNKFGIHLAQPHHDEIKKAAELVNSNGGDWGYVTLIIQENDRSVQKWQEIFDLLRQYHLIPIIRLATH
;
A
#
# COMPACT_ATOMS: atom_id res chain seq x y z
N MET A 1 -12.85 -45.61 -14.30
CA MET A 1 -14.02 -44.73 -14.01
C MET A 1 -13.68 -43.61 -13.02
N LYS A 2 -13.10 -43.90 -11.85
CA LYS A 2 -12.74 -42.90 -10.82
C LYS A 2 -11.87 -41.74 -11.31
N LYS A 3 -10.81 -41.99 -12.11
CA LYS A 3 -9.93 -40.94 -12.67
C LYS A 3 -10.65 -39.99 -13.64
N ARG A 4 -11.58 -40.50 -14.44
CA ARG A 4 -12.40 -39.68 -15.37
C ARG A 4 -13.38 -38.80 -14.60
N PHE A 5 -13.91 -39.31 -13.50
CA PHE A 5 -14.79 -38.55 -12.61
C PHE A 5 -14.05 -37.42 -11.89
N VAL A 6 -12.83 -37.68 -11.37
CA VAL A 6 -11.97 -36.63 -10.78
C VAL A 6 -11.60 -35.57 -11.81
N LEU A 7 -11.26 -35.98 -13.04
CA LEU A 7 -10.96 -35.04 -14.12
C LEU A 7 -12.17 -34.16 -14.44
N LEU A 8 -13.37 -34.73 -14.46
CA LEU A 8 -14.60 -34.00 -14.72
C LEU A 8 -14.89 -32.97 -13.62
N ILE A 9 -14.68 -33.34 -12.34
CA ILE A 9 -14.79 -32.41 -11.21
C ILE A 9 -13.77 -31.28 -11.32
N ALA A 10 -12.52 -31.58 -11.68
CA ALA A 10 -11.48 -30.56 -11.85
C ALA A 10 -11.82 -29.57 -12.98
N ILE A 11 -12.37 -30.05 -14.09
CA ILE A 11 -12.83 -29.21 -15.20
C ILE A 11 -14.01 -28.34 -14.76
N ILE A 12 -14.98 -28.91 -14.06
CA ILE A 12 -16.12 -28.14 -13.53
C ILE A 12 -15.62 -27.05 -12.57
N PHE A 13 -14.68 -27.37 -11.68
CA PHE A 13 -14.08 -26.41 -10.76
C PHE A 13 -13.38 -25.25 -11.49
N LEU A 14 -12.64 -25.55 -12.56
CA LEU A 14 -12.00 -24.52 -13.40
C LEU A 14 -13.01 -23.63 -14.13
N LEU A 15 -14.16 -24.17 -14.51
CA LEU A 15 -15.20 -23.43 -15.24
C LEU A 15 -16.06 -22.53 -14.33
N ILE A 16 -16.17 -22.84 -13.04
CA ILE A 16 -16.95 -22.06 -12.06
C ILE A 16 -16.08 -21.15 -11.17
N ALA A 17 -14.76 -21.19 -11.32
CA ALA A 17 -13.87 -20.32 -10.55
C ALA A 17 -14.15 -18.86 -10.92
N PRO A 18 -14.45 -17.97 -9.95
CA PRO A 18 -14.67 -16.56 -10.23
C PRO A 18 -13.39 -15.94 -10.79
N SER A 19 -13.52 -15.06 -11.80
CA SER A 19 -12.42 -14.25 -12.29
C SER A 19 -12.02 -13.24 -11.21
N ILE A 20 -10.79 -13.36 -10.71
CA ILE A 20 -10.20 -12.35 -9.81
C ILE A 20 -9.46 -11.36 -10.69
N ASP A 21 -9.95 -10.12 -10.76
CA ASP A 21 -9.19 -9.03 -11.37
C ASP A 21 -8.01 -8.67 -10.48
N ALA A 22 -6.81 -8.64 -11.05
CA ALA A 22 -5.60 -8.18 -10.37
C ALA A 22 -5.49 -6.64 -10.30
N THR A 23 -6.58 -5.92 -10.58
CA THR A 23 -6.58 -4.46 -10.67
C THR A 23 -7.48 -3.85 -9.59
N GLU A 24 -6.95 -2.95 -8.77
CA GLU A 24 -7.75 -2.07 -7.90
C GLU A 24 -8.26 -0.85 -8.71
N SER A 25 -8.99 -1.07 -9.80
CA SER A 25 -9.51 0.02 -10.65
C SER A 25 -10.75 0.73 -10.07
N GLY A 26 -11.33 0.22 -8.98
CA GLY A 26 -12.60 0.70 -8.42
C GLY A 26 -12.51 1.42 -7.06
N ARG A 27 -11.35 1.47 -6.40
CA ARG A 27 -11.20 2.20 -5.14
C ARG A 27 -10.71 3.62 -5.41
N PRO A 28 -11.34 4.66 -4.83
CA PRO A 28 -10.83 6.02 -4.93
C PRO A 28 -9.48 6.09 -4.19
N ASN A 29 -8.39 5.96 -4.95
CA ASN A 29 -7.04 6.20 -4.47
C ASN A 29 -6.64 7.63 -4.88
N ASN A 30 -6.05 8.37 -3.94
CA ASN A 30 -5.66 9.74 -4.21
C ASN A 30 -4.53 9.77 -5.24
N LYS A 31 -4.76 10.48 -6.36
CA LYS A 31 -3.74 10.68 -7.41
C LYS A 31 -2.65 11.68 -7.01
N PHE A 32 -2.90 12.44 -5.95
CA PHE A 32 -1.99 13.42 -5.40
C PHE A 32 -1.33 12.85 -4.15
N GLY A 33 -0.08 13.23 -3.92
CA GLY A 33 0.67 12.88 -2.71
C GLY A 33 1.46 14.07 -2.20
N ILE A 34 2.06 13.93 -1.02
CA ILE A 34 2.86 14.98 -0.39
C ILE A 34 4.26 14.48 -0.04
N HIS A 35 5.25 15.37 -0.15
CA HIS A 35 6.61 15.07 0.29
C HIS A 35 6.80 15.57 1.72
N LEU A 36 7.19 14.67 2.64
CA LEU A 36 7.53 15.07 4.01
C LEU A 36 9.03 15.33 4.14
N ALA A 37 9.39 16.49 4.66
CA ALA A 37 10.77 16.82 4.98
C ALA A 37 11.30 15.96 6.14
N GLN A 38 10.46 15.69 7.14
CA GLN A 38 10.77 14.80 8.25
C GLN A 38 9.52 14.00 8.66
N PRO A 39 9.62 12.66 8.83
CA PRO A 39 8.49 11.80 9.16
C PRO A 39 8.21 11.80 10.68
N HIS A 40 7.81 12.94 11.24
CA HIS A 40 7.31 13.01 12.61
C HIS A 40 5.81 12.69 12.66
N HIS A 41 5.32 12.22 13.81
CA HIS A 41 3.93 11.82 13.99
C HIS A 41 2.91 12.90 13.59
N ASP A 42 3.08 14.12 14.08
CA ASP A 42 2.15 15.23 13.77
C ASP A 42 2.11 15.57 12.27
N GLU A 43 3.27 15.50 11.60
CA GLU A 43 3.38 15.78 10.17
C GLU A 43 2.76 14.67 9.32
N ILE A 44 2.92 13.41 9.74
CA ILE A 44 2.26 12.25 9.12
C ILE A 44 0.73 12.38 9.23
N LYS A 45 0.23 12.76 10.41
CA LYS A 45 -1.21 12.94 10.62
C LYS A 45 -1.77 14.05 9.72
N LYS A 46 -1.14 15.23 9.70
CA LYS A 46 -1.54 16.35 8.83
C LYS A 46 -1.46 15.99 7.35
N ALA A 47 -0.44 15.23 6.94
CA ALA A 47 -0.31 14.75 5.58
C ALA A 47 -1.50 13.86 5.19
N ALA A 48 -1.93 12.96 6.07
CA ALA A 48 -3.12 12.14 5.84
C ALA A 48 -4.38 13.00 5.70
N GLU A 49 -4.59 13.95 6.61
CA GLU A 49 -5.74 14.87 6.54
C GLU A 49 -5.78 15.65 5.22
N LEU A 50 -4.62 16.07 4.70
CA LEU A 50 -4.55 16.81 3.45
C LEU A 50 -4.74 15.90 2.23
N VAL A 51 -4.00 14.80 2.13
CA VAL A 51 -4.03 13.93 0.95
C VAL A 51 -5.36 13.20 0.83
N ASN A 52 -5.98 12.82 1.96
CA ASN A 52 -7.24 12.10 2.01
C ASN A 52 -8.49 13.00 2.03
N SER A 53 -8.33 14.32 1.88
CA SER A 53 -9.44 15.28 1.94
C SER A 53 -10.46 15.15 0.80
N ASN A 54 -10.08 14.63 -0.36
CA ASN A 54 -10.92 14.60 -1.58
C ASN A 54 -11.72 13.29 -1.77
N GLY A 55 -12.03 12.58 -0.67
CA GLY A 55 -12.91 11.40 -0.67
C GLY A 55 -12.21 10.05 -0.91
N GLY A 56 -10.88 10.03 -0.96
CA GLY A 56 -10.08 8.81 -0.91
C GLY A 56 -9.54 8.54 0.50
N ASP A 57 -9.47 7.28 0.91
CA ASP A 57 -8.97 6.86 2.24
C ASP A 57 -7.45 6.61 2.26
N TRP A 58 -6.88 6.26 1.11
CA TRP A 58 -5.44 6.03 0.97
C TRP A 58 -4.77 7.13 0.16
N GLY A 59 -3.64 7.62 0.67
CA GLY A 59 -2.86 8.71 0.09
C GLY A 59 -1.38 8.39 -0.02
N TYR A 60 -0.69 8.99 -0.98
CA TYR A 60 0.76 8.77 -1.16
C TYR A 60 1.59 9.80 -0.38
N VAL A 61 2.66 9.32 0.24
CA VAL A 61 3.65 10.17 0.90
C VAL A 61 5.06 9.81 0.46
N THR A 62 5.86 10.80 0.09
CA THR A 62 7.28 10.60 -0.23
C THR A 62 8.14 10.90 0.99
N LEU A 63 8.98 9.93 1.36
CA LEU A 63 9.95 10.04 2.45
C LEU A 63 11.37 9.86 1.92
N ILE A 64 12.32 10.57 2.54
CA ILE A 64 13.74 10.41 2.24
C ILE A 64 14.40 9.59 3.36
N ILE A 65 15.08 8.51 2.98
CA ILE A 65 15.99 7.77 3.86
C ILE A 65 17.42 8.08 3.41
N GLN A 66 18.23 8.63 4.31
CA GLN A 66 19.66 8.82 4.05
C GLN A 66 20.38 7.48 4.13
N GLU A 67 21.41 7.26 3.30
CA GLU A 67 22.18 6.00 3.26
C GLU A 67 22.78 5.59 4.63
N ASN A 68 23.09 6.58 5.47
CA ASN A 68 23.63 6.39 6.81
C ASN A 68 22.55 6.18 7.88
N ASP A 69 21.28 6.43 7.59
CA ASP A 69 20.17 6.31 8.54
C ASP A 69 19.61 4.87 8.55
N ARG A 70 20.27 4.01 9.33
CA ARG A 70 19.99 2.56 9.41
C ARG A 70 19.21 2.16 10.65
N SER A 71 18.56 3.11 11.33
CA SER A 71 17.79 2.84 12.54
C SER A 71 16.49 2.08 12.22
N VAL A 72 16.53 0.76 12.34
CA VAL A 72 15.39 -0.11 12.03
C VAL A 72 14.18 0.22 12.90
N GLN A 73 14.38 0.47 14.19
CA GLN A 73 13.32 0.80 15.14
C GLN A 73 12.59 2.08 14.73
N LYS A 74 13.35 3.14 14.40
CA LYS A 74 12.79 4.41 13.94
C LYS A 74 11.91 4.21 12.69
N TRP A 75 12.42 3.51 11.68
CA TRP A 75 11.67 3.30 10.44
C TRP A 75 10.46 2.39 10.62
N GLN A 76 10.55 1.41 11.53
CA GLN A 76 9.41 0.57 11.90
C GLN A 76 8.29 1.42 12.51
N GLU A 77 8.60 2.27 13.49
CA GLU A 77 7.62 3.18 14.12
C GLU A 77 6.96 4.10 13.09
N ILE A 78 7.76 4.67 12.18
CA ILE A 78 7.25 5.51 11.08
C ILE A 78 6.29 4.70 10.19
N PHE A 79 6.66 3.49 9.77
CA PHE A 79 5.81 2.68 8.89
C PHE A 79 4.54 2.19 9.59
N ASP A 80 4.58 1.99 10.91
CA ASP A 80 3.39 1.68 11.69
C ASP A 80 2.43 2.87 11.74
N LEU A 81 2.95 4.10 11.90
CA LEU A 81 2.16 5.32 11.80
C LEU A 81 1.57 5.51 10.41
N LEU A 82 2.36 5.31 9.34
CA LEU A 82 1.84 5.41 7.98
C LEU A 82 0.69 4.43 7.72
N ARG A 83 0.82 3.19 8.23
CA ARG A 83 -0.25 2.20 8.15
C ARG A 83 -1.49 2.64 8.92
N GLN A 84 -1.32 3.17 10.14
CA GLN A 84 -2.41 3.67 10.96
C GLN A 84 -3.18 4.82 10.27
N TYR A 85 -2.48 5.69 9.55
CA TYR A 85 -3.05 6.85 8.87
C TYR A 85 -3.36 6.62 7.39
N HIS A 86 -3.34 5.36 6.92
CA HIS A 86 -3.63 4.98 5.54
C HIS A 86 -2.79 5.76 4.50
N LEU A 87 -1.49 5.90 4.78
CA LEU A 87 -0.53 6.50 3.88
C LEU A 87 0.36 5.43 3.25
N ILE A 88 0.52 5.51 1.93
CA ILE A 88 1.36 4.64 1.12
C ILE A 88 2.73 5.31 0.97
N PRO A 89 3.81 4.75 1.56
CA PRO A 89 5.14 5.32 1.44
C PRO A 89 5.74 5.12 0.04
N ILE A 90 6.31 6.19 -0.50
CA ILE A 90 7.28 6.17 -1.60
C ILE A 90 8.64 6.54 -1.00
N ILE A 91 9.56 5.58 -0.98
CA ILE A 91 10.87 5.76 -0.35
C ILE A 91 11.90 6.24 -1.39
N ARG A 92 12.44 7.43 -1.17
CA ARG A 92 13.59 7.95 -1.90
C ARG A 92 14.86 7.71 -1.06
N LEU A 93 15.77 6.90 -1.57
CA LEU A 93 17.08 6.74 -0.97
C LEU A 93 17.97 7.93 -1.40
N ALA A 94 18.51 8.64 -0.42
CA ALA A 94 19.54 9.65 -0.65
C ALA A 94 20.91 8.99 -0.48
N THR A 95 21.50 8.63 -1.62
CA THR A 95 22.89 8.15 -1.73
C THR A 95 23.81 9.34 -1.91
N HIS A 96 24.99 9.31 -1.29
CA HIS A 96 26.01 10.35 -1.45
C HIS A 96 26.81 10.18 -2.74
#